data_AF-A0A377CCC6-F1
#
_entry.id   AF-A0A377CCC6-F1
#
_cell.length_a   1.000
_cell.length_b   1.000
_cell.length_c   1.000
_cell.angle_alpha   90.00
_cell.angle_beta   90.00
_cell.angle_gamma   90.00
#
_symmetry.space_group_name_H-M   'P 1'
#
loop_
_entity.id
_entity.type
_entity.pdbx_description
1 polymer ?
#
loop_
_entity_poly.entity_id
_entity_poly.type
_entity_poly.pdbx_seq_one_letter_code
_entity_poly.pdbx_strand_id
1 'polypeptide(L)'
;MIIVGAVHECLNAKLDSLAAIIEKFCEPQGGNCFPDDYRKKAIVLTRPPVHSTPVIRGLFTIYKPLKEPHSAPGILVEALKRRRERGLTPFYRALLRQYSDNGHVVKNAVLGMAEKRSPELAGWIKEHVSFPGNHGRPHCSGCNRRITGGNQPASGVNDPCAISCEPFIQWVVEDNFVAGRPAWEVAGVQMVNDVLPWEEMKLRMLNGSHSFLAYLGYLSGFAHISDCMQDRAFRHAARTLMLDEQAPTLQIKDVDLTQYADKLIARFANPALKHKTWQIAMDGSQKLPQRMLAGIRIHQGRETDWSLLALGVAGWMRYVSGVDDAGNAIDVSRSA
;
A
#
# COMPACT_ATOMS: atom_id res chain seq x y z
N MET A 1 -24.32 -0.72 -4.55
CA MET A 1 -23.53 -1.91 -4.15
C MET A 1 -23.02 -2.57 -5.42
N ILE A 2 -21.78 -3.03 -5.44
CA ILE A 2 -21.18 -3.72 -6.59
C ILE A 2 -20.84 -5.15 -6.13
N ILE A 3 -21.34 -6.16 -6.84
CA ILE A 3 -20.94 -7.56 -6.62
C ILE A 3 -19.73 -7.82 -7.53
N VAL A 4 -18.58 -8.13 -6.94
CA VAL A 4 -17.33 -8.34 -7.68
C VAL A 4 -17.21 -9.81 -8.09
N GLY A 5 -17.37 -10.11 -9.37
CA GLY A 5 -17.26 -11.47 -9.94
C GLY A 5 -15.87 -11.85 -10.47
N ALA A 6 -14.83 -11.06 -10.19
CA ALA A 6 -13.49 -11.26 -10.76
C ALA A 6 -12.65 -12.36 -10.06
N VAL A 7 -13.10 -12.86 -8.90
CA VAL A 7 -12.42 -13.94 -8.16
C VAL A 7 -13.05 -15.27 -8.54
N HIS A 8 -12.28 -16.14 -9.20
CA HIS A 8 -12.74 -17.46 -9.64
C HIS A 8 -12.40 -18.59 -8.67
N GLU A 9 -11.36 -18.40 -7.85
CA GLU A 9 -10.86 -19.41 -6.92
C GLU A 9 -10.14 -18.72 -5.74
N CYS A 10 -10.21 -19.31 -4.55
CA CYS A 10 -9.54 -18.84 -3.35
C CYS A 10 -8.89 -20.03 -2.64
N LEU A 11 -7.57 -19.96 -2.43
CA LEU A 11 -6.80 -21.01 -1.75
C LEU A 11 -6.24 -20.49 -0.44
N ASN A 12 -6.26 -21.34 0.58
CA ASN A 12 -5.71 -21.09 1.90
C ASN A 12 -4.71 -22.20 2.27
N ALA A 13 -3.48 -21.83 2.66
CA ALA A 13 -2.44 -22.80 2.96
C ALA A 13 -2.80 -23.82 4.07
N LYS A 14 -3.73 -23.47 4.97
CA LYS A 14 -4.22 -24.38 6.02
C LYS A 14 -5.32 -25.33 5.53
N LEU A 15 -6.11 -24.91 4.53
CA LEU A 15 -7.24 -25.69 4.02
C LEU A 15 -6.81 -26.54 2.82
N ASP A 16 -6.05 -25.96 1.89
CA ASP A 16 -5.72 -26.55 0.59
C ASP A 16 -4.28 -27.08 0.52
N SER A 17 -3.45 -26.81 1.55
CA SER A 17 -2.00 -27.00 1.59
C SER A 17 -1.17 -25.98 0.81
N LEU A 18 0.08 -25.80 1.25
CA LEU A 18 1.06 -24.96 0.56
C LEU A 18 1.47 -25.55 -0.81
N ALA A 19 1.52 -26.88 -0.92
CA ALA A 19 1.85 -27.56 -2.16
C ALA A 19 0.82 -27.28 -3.26
N ALA A 20 -0.48 -27.27 -2.93
CA ALA A 20 -1.54 -26.94 -3.87
C ALA A 20 -1.43 -25.48 -4.36
N ILE A 21 -1.11 -24.55 -3.46
CA ILE A 21 -0.88 -23.13 -3.83
C ILE A 21 0.29 -22.99 -4.81
N ILE A 22 1.41 -23.67 -4.52
CA ILE A 22 2.58 -23.67 -5.42
C ILE A 22 2.23 -24.28 -6.77
N GLU A 23 1.47 -25.37 -6.79
CA GLU A 23 1.07 -26.04 -8.03
C GLU A 23 0.13 -25.16 -8.86
N LYS A 24 -0.76 -24.40 -8.21
CA LYS A 24 -1.62 -23.40 -8.88
C LYS A 24 -0.81 -22.34 -9.64
N PHE A 25 0.36 -21.96 -9.10
CA PHE A 25 1.30 -21.08 -9.80
C PHE A 25 2.02 -21.76 -10.96
N CYS A 26 2.09 -23.09 -10.98
CA CYS A 26 2.77 -23.86 -12.01
C CYS A 26 1.84 -24.34 -13.13
N GLU A 27 0.53 -24.08 -13.05
CA GLU A 27 -0.39 -24.37 -14.16
C GLU A 27 0.06 -23.60 -15.43
N PRO A 28 0.06 -24.25 -16.60
CA PRO A 28 0.28 -23.58 -17.87
C PRO A 28 -0.75 -22.47 -18.04
N GLN A 29 -0.33 -21.36 -18.65
CA GLN A 29 -1.31 -20.42 -19.20
C GLN A 29 -1.76 -21.03 -20.54
N GLY A 30 -2.63 -22.05 -20.51
CA GLY A 30 -3.23 -22.62 -21.72
C GLY A 30 -4.04 -21.51 -22.43
N GLY A 31 -4.08 -21.39 -23.77
CA GLY A 31 -4.08 -22.47 -24.76
C GLY A 31 -5.53 -22.94 -24.93
N ASN A 32 -6.25 -22.35 -25.89
CA ASN A 32 -7.69 -22.44 -26.18
C ASN A 32 -8.65 -21.68 -25.24
N CYS A 33 -8.69 -20.35 -25.35
CA CYS A 33 -9.90 -19.51 -25.22
C CYS A 33 -9.58 -18.02 -25.52
N PHE A 34 -9.67 -17.63 -26.81
CA PHE A 34 -9.63 -16.23 -27.30
C PHE A 34 -8.32 -15.43 -27.03
N PRO A 35 -8.07 -14.32 -27.75
CA PRO A 35 -6.92 -13.41 -27.51
C PRO A 35 -6.88 -12.76 -26.11
N ASP A 36 -7.83 -13.13 -25.25
CA ASP A 36 -8.18 -12.52 -23.98
C ASP A 36 -7.73 -13.36 -22.76
N ASP A 37 -7.11 -14.53 -22.96
CA ASP A 37 -6.83 -15.49 -21.87
C ASP A 37 -5.61 -15.14 -20.98
N TYR A 38 -4.81 -14.15 -21.36
CA TYR A 38 -3.70 -13.63 -20.54
C TYR A 38 -4.18 -12.91 -19.26
N ARG A 39 -5.49 -12.92 -18.95
CA ARG A 39 -6.16 -12.09 -17.93
C ARG A 39 -6.38 -12.76 -16.57
N LYS A 40 -6.13 -14.06 -16.39
CA LYS A 40 -6.80 -14.85 -15.32
C LYS A 40 -6.09 -15.06 -13.98
N LYS A 41 -4.88 -14.52 -13.73
CA LYS A 41 -4.20 -14.77 -12.44
C LYS A 41 -3.51 -13.53 -11.89
N ALA A 42 -4.22 -12.76 -11.08
CA ALA A 42 -3.64 -11.75 -10.19
C ALA A 42 -3.36 -12.38 -8.82
N ILE A 43 -2.19 -12.08 -8.25
CA ILE A 43 -1.75 -12.65 -6.97
C ILE A 43 -1.84 -11.54 -5.93
N VAL A 44 -2.77 -11.68 -4.99
CA VAL A 44 -2.87 -10.76 -3.85
C VAL A 44 -2.38 -11.48 -2.61
N LEU A 45 -1.12 -11.27 -2.23
CA LEU A 45 -0.56 -11.78 -0.97
C LEU A 45 -0.98 -10.83 0.18
N THR A 46 -2.21 -10.98 0.66
CA THR A 46 -2.71 -10.26 1.83
C THR A 46 -2.16 -10.85 3.13
N ARG A 47 -1.66 -10.01 4.04
CA ARG A 47 -1.52 -10.39 5.46
C ARG A 47 -2.92 -10.27 6.11
N PRO A 48 -3.27 -11.09 7.13
CA PRO A 48 -4.44 -10.80 7.96
C PRO A 48 -4.38 -9.38 8.58
N PRO A 49 -5.54 -8.80 8.95
CA PRO A 49 -5.62 -7.47 9.55
C PRO A 49 -4.78 -7.40 10.84
N VAL A 50 -4.17 -6.24 11.03
CA VAL A 50 -3.10 -5.95 11.97
C VAL A 50 -3.57 -6.09 13.41
N HIS A 51 -3.11 -7.13 14.10
CA HIS A 51 -2.63 -7.02 15.48
C HIS A 51 -1.34 -7.85 15.57
N SER A 52 -0.30 -7.24 16.14
CA SER A 52 1.02 -7.80 16.48
C SER A 52 2.08 -7.94 15.36
N THR A 53 3.24 -7.34 15.64
CA THR A 53 4.62 -7.56 15.12
C THR A 53 5.05 -6.99 13.75
N PRO A 54 6.30 -6.47 13.70
CA PRO A 54 6.78 -5.51 12.71
C PRO A 54 6.91 -6.10 11.32
N VAL A 55 6.74 -5.19 10.37
CA VAL A 55 6.77 -5.32 8.91
C VAL A 55 8.00 -6.01 8.34
N ILE A 56 9.10 -6.08 9.09
CA ILE A 56 10.32 -6.75 8.63
C ILE A 56 10.27 -8.26 8.94
N ARG A 57 9.41 -8.77 9.83
CA ARG A 57 9.43 -10.21 10.21
C ARG A 57 8.88 -11.18 9.15
N GLY A 58 7.94 -10.71 8.33
CA GLY A 58 7.44 -11.45 7.16
C GLY A 58 8.46 -11.48 6.00
N LEU A 59 9.39 -10.53 6.00
CA LEU A 59 10.66 -10.67 5.29
C LEU A 59 11.55 -11.64 6.08
N PHE A 60 11.90 -11.41 7.36
CA PHE A 60 12.80 -12.23 8.21
C PHE A 60 12.48 -13.73 8.42
N THR A 61 11.46 -14.29 7.79
CA THR A 61 11.47 -15.74 7.49
C THR A 61 12.50 -16.12 6.40
N ILE A 62 13.47 -15.23 6.06
CA ILE A 62 14.61 -15.41 5.13
C ILE A 62 15.70 -16.38 5.62
N TYR A 63 15.59 -16.97 6.83
CA TYR A 63 16.76 -17.59 7.47
C TYR A 63 16.57 -19.01 8.03
N LYS A 64 15.50 -19.73 7.67
CA LYS A 64 15.49 -21.19 7.88
C LYS A 64 15.39 -21.91 6.53
N PRO A 65 16.34 -22.80 6.20
CA PRO A 65 16.19 -23.72 5.07
C PRO A 65 15.12 -24.74 5.47
N LEU A 66 13.86 -24.36 5.33
CA LEU A 66 12.75 -25.29 5.43
C LEU A 66 12.62 -25.95 4.06
N LYS A 67 12.38 -27.27 4.05
CA LYS A 67 12.08 -28.03 2.82
C LYS A 67 10.85 -27.48 2.07
N GLU A 68 10.03 -26.64 2.74
CA GLU A 68 8.87 -25.96 2.18
C GLU A 68 8.90 -24.44 2.44
N PRO A 69 8.63 -23.59 1.44
CA PRO A 69 8.69 -22.14 1.59
C PRO A 69 7.40 -21.56 2.20
N HIS A 70 7.46 -21.05 3.43
CA HIS A 70 6.30 -20.44 4.08
C HIS A 70 6.17 -18.92 3.85
N SER A 71 7.17 -18.28 3.23
CA SER A 71 7.18 -16.85 2.94
C SER A 71 6.70 -16.58 1.51
N ALA A 72 6.06 -15.42 1.30
CA ALA A 72 5.63 -14.96 -0.01
C ALA A 72 6.75 -15.01 -1.07
N PRO A 73 7.96 -14.46 -0.83
CA PRO A 73 9.05 -14.57 -1.80
C PRO A 73 9.53 -16.01 -1.99
N GLY A 74 9.53 -16.84 -0.95
CA GLY A 74 9.92 -18.25 -1.06
C GLY A 74 8.97 -19.05 -1.95
N ILE A 75 7.66 -18.83 -1.82
CA ILE A 75 6.63 -19.45 -2.68
C ILE A 75 6.84 -19.05 -4.14
N LEU A 76 7.13 -17.76 -4.39
CA LEU A 76 7.44 -17.27 -5.74
C LEU A 76 8.68 -17.93 -6.32
N VAL A 77 9.77 -18.02 -5.56
CA VAL A 77 11.02 -18.67 -6.00
C VAL A 77 10.78 -20.16 -6.33
N GLU A 78 10.03 -20.87 -5.48
CA GLU A 78 9.68 -22.28 -5.74
C GLU A 78 8.81 -22.45 -6.98
N ALA A 79 7.78 -21.63 -7.15
CA ALA A 79 6.95 -21.66 -8.34
C ALA A 79 7.75 -21.37 -9.61
N LEU A 80 8.60 -20.33 -9.60
CA LEU A 80 9.47 -19.98 -10.72
C LEU A 80 10.46 -21.10 -11.06
N LYS A 81 11.03 -21.76 -10.05
CA LYS A 81 11.89 -22.93 -10.24
C LYS A 81 11.14 -24.05 -10.97
N ARG A 82 9.96 -24.45 -10.47
CA ARG A 82 9.15 -25.52 -11.10
C ARG A 82 8.74 -25.17 -12.51
N ARG A 83 8.40 -23.90 -12.78
CA ARG A 83 8.07 -23.44 -14.13
C ARG A 83 9.26 -23.55 -15.08
N ARG A 84 10.45 -23.14 -14.63
CA ARG A 84 11.69 -23.33 -15.40
C ARG A 84 11.93 -24.80 -15.73
N GLU A 85 11.84 -25.69 -14.74
CA GLU A 85 12.02 -27.14 -14.92
C GLU A 85 10.99 -27.75 -15.88
N ARG A 86 9.79 -27.18 -15.95
CA ARG A 86 8.70 -27.61 -16.83
C ARG A 86 8.66 -26.88 -18.18
N GLY A 87 9.62 -26.00 -18.47
CA GLY A 87 9.64 -25.21 -19.71
C GLY A 87 8.46 -24.22 -19.85
N LEU A 88 7.85 -23.79 -18.73
CA LEU A 88 6.72 -22.87 -18.72
C LEU A 88 7.19 -21.41 -18.67
N THR A 89 6.44 -20.51 -19.34
CA THR A 89 6.72 -19.07 -19.33
C THR A 89 6.79 -18.53 -17.89
N PRO A 90 7.79 -17.73 -17.51
CA PRO A 90 7.83 -17.04 -16.22
C PRO A 90 6.58 -16.17 -15.99
N PHE A 91 6.26 -15.88 -14.74
CA PHE A 91 5.26 -14.87 -14.42
C PHE A 91 5.65 -14.09 -13.16
N TYR A 92 5.26 -12.83 -13.12
CA TYR A 92 5.04 -12.09 -11.89
C TYR A 92 4.00 -11.01 -12.18
N ARG A 93 3.08 -10.81 -11.24
CA ARG A 93 2.10 -9.71 -11.30
C ARG A 93 2.19 -8.92 -10.01
N ALA A 94 2.15 -7.60 -10.17
CA ALA A 94 2.49 -6.60 -9.17
C ALA A 94 1.83 -6.84 -7.79
N LEU A 95 2.61 -6.65 -6.72
CA LEU A 95 2.14 -6.71 -5.34
C LEU A 95 1.52 -5.37 -4.92
N LEU A 96 0.25 -5.37 -4.51
CA LEU A 96 -0.52 -4.18 -4.10
C LEU A 96 -0.16 -3.64 -2.69
N ARG A 97 1.11 -3.73 -2.27
CA ARG A 97 1.54 -3.25 -0.94
C ARG A 97 1.97 -1.79 -0.97
N GLN A 98 1.67 -1.06 0.12
CA GLN A 98 2.07 0.34 0.31
C GLN A 98 3.51 0.45 0.82
N TYR A 99 4.47 0.04 0.01
CA TYR A 99 5.87 0.42 0.22
C TYR A 99 6.31 1.27 -0.95
N SER A 100 7.21 2.22 -0.69
CA SER A 100 7.96 2.86 -1.76
C SER A 100 8.73 1.78 -2.50
N ASP A 101 8.76 1.91 -3.82
CA ASP A 101 9.55 1.09 -4.71
C ASP A 101 9.26 -0.42 -4.51
N ASN A 102 7.97 -0.75 -4.47
CA ASN A 102 7.54 -2.11 -4.14
C ASN A 102 8.01 -3.16 -5.17
N GLY A 103 8.21 -2.74 -6.43
CA GLY A 103 8.78 -3.58 -7.49
C GLY A 103 10.20 -4.02 -7.15
N HIS A 104 11.10 -3.07 -6.87
CA HIS A 104 12.48 -3.41 -6.54
C HIS A 104 12.62 -4.13 -5.19
N VAL A 105 11.83 -3.78 -4.18
CA VAL A 105 11.84 -4.49 -2.89
C VAL A 105 11.52 -5.98 -3.07
N VAL A 106 10.52 -6.29 -3.88
CA VAL A 106 10.15 -7.69 -4.16
C VAL A 106 11.22 -8.37 -5.00
N LYS A 107 11.71 -7.70 -6.05
CA LYS A 107 12.80 -8.21 -6.88
C LYS A 107 14.00 -8.60 -6.04
N ASN A 108 14.45 -7.73 -5.14
CA ASN A 108 15.60 -7.98 -4.27
C ASN A 108 15.35 -9.12 -3.29
N ALA A 109 14.15 -9.22 -2.72
CA ALA A 109 13.79 -10.32 -1.82
C ALA A 109 13.75 -11.68 -2.55
N VAL A 110 13.18 -11.71 -3.76
CA VAL A 110 13.10 -12.92 -4.59
C VAL A 110 14.49 -13.34 -5.07
N LEU A 111 15.28 -12.41 -5.62
CA LEU A 111 16.65 -12.70 -6.08
C LEU A 111 17.54 -13.13 -4.93
N GLY A 112 17.48 -12.47 -3.77
CA GLY A 112 18.27 -12.85 -2.59
C GLY A 112 17.92 -14.24 -2.04
N MET A 113 16.66 -14.68 -2.17
CA MET A 113 16.27 -16.06 -1.82
C MET A 113 16.66 -17.06 -2.90
N ALA A 114 16.54 -16.70 -4.18
CA ALA A 114 16.95 -17.53 -5.29
C ALA A 114 18.46 -17.80 -5.25
N GLU A 115 19.29 -16.79 -4.95
CA GLU A 115 20.75 -16.89 -4.88
C GLU A 115 21.19 -17.93 -3.83
N LYS A 116 20.56 -17.91 -2.65
CA LYS A 116 20.81 -18.89 -1.58
C LYS A 116 20.43 -20.33 -1.97
N ARG A 117 19.62 -20.49 -3.01
CA ARG A 117 19.12 -21.79 -3.46
C ARG A 117 19.90 -22.33 -4.65
N SER A 118 20.15 -21.48 -5.64
CA SER A 118 20.93 -21.78 -6.84
C SER A 118 21.25 -20.45 -7.55
N PRO A 119 22.53 -20.10 -7.74
CA PRO A 119 22.94 -18.95 -8.53
C PRO A 119 22.37 -18.98 -9.95
N GLU A 120 22.25 -20.15 -10.55
CA GLU A 120 21.68 -20.34 -11.89
C GLU A 120 20.18 -20.00 -11.91
N LEU A 121 19.44 -20.29 -10.83
CA LEU A 121 18.05 -19.91 -10.69
C LEU A 121 17.90 -18.40 -10.52
N ALA A 122 18.76 -17.78 -9.71
CA ALA A 122 18.75 -16.33 -9.54
C ALA A 122 19.04 -15.60 -10.86
N GLY A 123 20.05 -16.05 -11.61
CA GLY A 123 20.36 -15.55 -12.95
C GLY A 123 19.17 -15.67 -13.91
N TRP A 124 18.55 -16.85 -13.96
CA TRP A 124 17.36 -17.07 -14.79
C TRP A 124 16.20 -16.14 -14.41
N ILE A 125 15.88 -16.01 -13.11
CA ILE A 125 14.81 -15.12 -12.63
C ILE A 125 15.10 -13.68 -12.99
N LYS A 126 16.35 -13.22 -12.84
CA LYS A 126 16.76 -11.84 -13.15
C LYS A 126 16.53 -11.48 -14.62
N GLU A 127 16.75 -12.43 -15.52
CA GLU A 127 16.61 -12.26 -16.96
C GLU A 127 15.17 -12.44 -17.46
N HIS A 128 14.43 -13.37 -16.84
CA HIS A 128 13.14 -13.82 -17.38
C HIS A 128 11.92 -13.27 -16.64
N VAL A 129 12.08 -12.60 -15.49
CA VAL A 129 10.95 -12.11 -14.67
C VAL A 129 11.01 -10.60 -14.51
N SER A 130 9.91 -9.91 -14.84
CA SER A 130 9.74 -8.49 -14.53
C SER A 130 9.08 -8.27 -13.17
N PHE A 131 9.41 -7.18 -12.50
CA PHE A 131 8.87 -6.80 -11.19
C PHE A 131 8.33 -5.36 -11.22
N PRO A 132 7.24 -5.10 -11.96
CA PRO A 132 6.72 -3.76 -12.11
C PRO A 132 6.27 -3.19 -10.76
N GLY A 133 6.72 -1.96 -10.48
CA GLY A 133 6.24 -1.14 -9.39
C GLY A 133 4.79 -0.73 -9.59
N ASN A 134 4.09 -0.44 -8.49
CA ASN A 134 2.72 0.06 -8.56
C ASN A 134 2.34 0.92 -7.35
N HIS A 135 1.44 1.86 -7.57
CA HIS A 135 0.93 2.75 -6.55
C HIS A 135 -0.58 2.91 -6.63
N GLY A 136 -1.21 3.20 -5.50
CA GLY A 136 -2.62 3.60 -5.47
C GLY A 136 -3.56 2.42 -5.23
N ARG A 137 -4.53 2.65 -4.35
CA ARG A 137 -5.73 1.84 -4.13
C ARG A 137 -6.75 2.69 -3.37
N PRO A 138 -8.06 2.40 -3.48
CA PRO A 138 -9.05 3.08 -2.65
C PRO A 138 -8.78 2.80 -1.17
N HIS A 139 -9.07 3.77 -0.30
CA HIS A 139 -9.19 3.48 1.12
C HIS A 139 -10.41 2.60 1.34
N CYS A 140 -10.23 1.50 2.05
CA CYS A 140 -11.31 0.61 2.43
C CYS A 140 -11.30 0.43 3.94
N SER A 141 -12.45 0.65 4.58
CA SER A 141 -12.68 0.15 5.92
C SER A 141 -12.69 -1.38 5.84
N GLY A 142 -11.98 -2.06 6.74
CA GLY A 142 -12.01 -3.53 6.79
C GLY A 142 -13.44 -4.05 6.94
N CYS A 143 -13.66 -5.34 6.63
CA CYS A 143 -14.94 -6.03 6.86
C CYS A 143 -15.36 -5.84 8.32
N ASN A 144 -16.14 -4.80 8.57
CA ASN A 144 -16.52 -4.45 9.91
C ASN A 144 -17.70 -5.36 10.24
N ARG A 145 -17.56 -6.25 11.22
CA ARG A 145 -18.70 -7.00 11.80
C ARG A 145 -19.82 -6.06 12.29
N ARG A 146 -19.58 -4.74 12.38
CA ARG A 146 -20.61 -3.71 12.60
C ARG A 146 -21.50 -3.42 11.38
N ILE A 147 -21.14 -3.79 10.15
CA ILE A 147 -22.08 -3.81 9.02
C ILE A 147 -23.09 -4.95 9.19
N THR A 148 -22.70 -6.03 9.90
CA THR A 148 -23.56 -7.17 10.25
C THR A 148 -24.20 -7.09 11.64
N GLY A 149 -23.90 -6.05 12.42
CA GLY A 149 -24.33 -5.92 13.82
C GLY A 149 -25.41 -4.85 14.00
N GLY A 150 -26.67 -5.23 13.80
CA GLY A 150 -27.85 -4.52 14.32
C GLY A 150 -28.61 -3.60 13.36
N ASN A 151 -27.96 -3.00 12.37
CA ASN A 151 -28.65 -2.26 11.30
C ASN A 151 -28.63 -3.11 10.03
N GLN A 152 -29.78 -3.26 9.36
CA GLN A 152 -29.81 -3.88 8.03
C GLN A 152 -28.75 -3.21 7.14
N PRO A 153 -27.92 -3.97 6.41
CA PRO A 153 -27.01 -3.38 5.45
C PRO A 153 -27.82 -2.51 4.49
N ALA A 154 -27.33 -1.30 4.18
CA ALA A 154 -28.06 -0.35 3.31
C ALA A 154 -28.40 -0.94 1.92
N SER A 155 -27.74 -2.04 1.53
CA SER A 155 -28.00 -2.80 0.31
C SER A 155 -29.09 -3.86 0.43
N GLY A 156 -29.58 -4.17 1.63
CA GLY A 156 -30.49 -5.30 1.88
C GLY A 156 -29.83 -6.69 1.76
N VAL A 157 -28.52 -6.75 1.50
CA VAL A 157 -27.78 -8.02 1.30
C VAL A 157 -26.85 -8.29 2.47
N ASN A 158 -27.06 -9.45 3.11
CA ASN A 158 -26.16 -9.95 4.15
C ASN A 158 -24.95 -10.66 3.52
N ASP A 159 -23.87 -9.92 3.30
CA ASP A 159 -22.61 -10.44 2.76
C ASP A 159 -21.51 -10.40 3.84
N PRO A 160 -21.03 -11.56 4.34
CA PRO A 160 -20.00 -11.64 5.36
C PRO A 160 -18.62 -11.15 4.87
N CYS A 161 -18.44 -10.98 3.56
CA CYS A 161 -17.23 -10.50 2.91
C CYS A 161 -17.36 -9.06 2.38
N ALA A 162 -18.44 -8.35 2.72
CA ALA A 162 -18.65 -6.97 2.25
C ALA A 162 -17.52 -6.03 2.69
N ILE A 163 -17.03 -5.22 1.75
CA ILE A 163 -16.02 -4.20 1.98
C ILE A 163 -16.62 -2.84 1.60
N SER A 164 -16.52 -1.87 2.52
CA SER A 164 -16.85 -0.48 2.23
C SER A 164 -15.58 0.29 1.91
N CYS A 165 -15.57 1.01 0.79
CA CYS A 165 -14.45 1.81 0.33
C CYS A 165 -14.90 3.24 0.00
N GLU A 166 -13.96 4.18 0.04
CA GLU A 166 -14.20 5.53 -0.47
C GLU A 166 -14.44 5.50 -2.00
N PRO A 167 -15.16 6.49 -2.57
CA PRO A 167 -15.38 6.57 -4.01
C PRO A 167 -14.11 6.81 -4.83
N PHE A 168 -13.08 7.43 -4.22
CA PHE A 168 -11.83 7.71 -4.90
C PHE A 168 -11.06 6.42 -5.17
N ILE A 169 -10.78 6.13 -6.44
CA ILE A 169 -9.94 5.02 -6.89
C ILE A 169 -8.84 5.56 -7.82
N GLN A 170 -7.63 5.10 -7.59
CA GLN A 170 -6.48 5.37 -8.44
C GLN A 170 -5.55 4.16 -8.37
N TRP A 171 -5.04 3.74 -9.52
CA TRP A 171 -4.01 2.73 -9.62
C TRP A 171 -3.05 3.12 -10.74
N VAL A 172 -1.76 3.21 -10.40
CA VAL A 172 -0.65 3.52 -11.28
C VAL A 172 0.26 2.31 -11.30
N VAL A 173 0.64 1.83 -12.49
CA VAL A 173 1.40 0.60 -12.66
C VAL A 173 2.48 0.80 -13.71
N GLU A 174 3.69 0.32 -13.41
CA GLU A 174 4.74 0.28 -14.42
C GLU A 174 4.39 -0.72 -15.53
N ASP A 175 4.47 -0.30 -16.78
CA ASP A 175 4.14 -1.15 -17.93
C ASP A 175 5.32 -2.06 -18.32
N ASN A 176 5.67 -2.99 -17.42
CA ASN A 176 6.78 -3.92 -17.60
C ASN A 176 6.37 -5.35 -17.23
N PHE A 177 5.73 -6.06 -18.18
CA PHE A 177 5.20 -7.41 -17.98
C PHE A 177 5.75 -8.42 -19.00
N VAL A 178 6.47 -9.44 -18.52
CA VAL A 178 7.04 -10.50 -19.36
C VAL A 178 6.01 -11.47 -19.97
N ALA A 179 4.79 -11.51 -19.43
CA ALA A 179 3.74 -12.47 -19.82
C ALA A 179 2.40 -11.77 -20.10
N GLY A 180 2.46 -10.55 -20.65
CA GLY A 180 1.29 -9.73 -20.95
C GLY A 180 0.50 -9.30 -19.70
N ARG A 181 -0.50 -8.45 -19.93
CA ARG A 181 -1.39 -7.95 -18.88
C ARG A 181 -2.78 -7.64 -19.45
N PRO A 182 -3.83 -7.60 -18.60
CA PRO A 182 -5.10 -7.00 -18.99
C PRO A 182 -4.91 -5.55 -19.46
N ALA A 183 -5.82 -5.08 -20.32
CA ALA A 183 -5.93 -3.68 -20.73
C ALA A 183 -6.55 -2.83 -19.60
N TRP A 184 -5.87 -2.76 -18.46
CA TRP A 184 -6.32 -2.06 -17.25
C TRP A 184 -6.52 -0.57 -17.46
N GLU A 185 -5.83 0.02 -18.44
CA GLU A 185 -6.01 1.40 -18.89
C GLU A 185 -7.44 1.70 -19.34
N VAL A 186 -8.16 0.71 -19.88
CA VAL A 186 -9.58 0.84 -20.23
C VAL A 186 -10.46 1.05 -19.00
N ALA A 187 -10.03 0.53 -17.84
CA ALA A 187 -10.68 0.70 -16.55
C ALA A 187 -10.12 1.90 -15.75
N GLY A 188 -9.30 2.76 -16.38
CA GLY A 188 -8.75 3.97 -15.76
C GLY A 188 -7.44 3.78 -14.99
N VAL A 189 -6.76 2.64 -15.13
CA VAL A 189 -5.41 2.43 -14.57
C VAL A 189 -4.39 3.22 -15.38
N GLN A 190 -3.50 3.93 -14.68
CA GLN A 190 -2.47 4.74 -15.30
C GLN A 190 -1.23 3.87 -15.53
N MET A 191 -0.99 3.51 -16.78
CA MET A 191 0.20 2.77 -17.19
C MET A 191 1.35 3.77 -17.41
N VAL A 192 2.47 3.56 -16.71
CA VAL A 192 3.60 4.50 -16.69
C VAL A 192 4.92 3.77 -16.89
N ASN A 193 5.97 4.51 -17.20
CA ASN A 193 7.33 3.95 -17.29
C ASN A 193 8.02 3.86 -15.92
N ASP A 194 7.68 4.77 -15.01
CA ASP A 194 8.27 4.88 -13.67
C ASP A 194 7.17 5.29 -12.68
N VAL A 195 6.96 4.47 -11.65
CA VAL A 195 5.96 4.74 -10.61
C VAL A 195 6.48 5.67 -9.52
N LEU A 196 7.79 5.81 -9.36
CA LEU A 196 8.39 6.48 -8.20
C LEU A 196 7.88 7.92 -8.00
N PRO A 197 7.77 8.78 -9.04
CA PRO A 197 7.22 10.13 -8.86
C PRO A 197 5.75 10.14 -8.36
N TRP A 198 4.95 9.15 -8.77
CA TRP A 198 3.56 9.00 -8.32
C TRP A 198 3.49 8.54 -6.85
N GLU A 199 4.37 7.63 -6.47
CA GLU A 199 4.49 7.18 -5.08
C GLU A 199 4.90 8.32 -4.16
N GLU A 200 5.92 9.10 -4.54
CA GLU A 200 6.38 10.26 -3.79
C GLU A 200 5.28 11.30 -3.63
N MET A 201 4.55 11.62 -4.70
CA MET A 201 3.41 12.54 -4.67
C MET A 201 2.40 12.12 -3.61
N LYS A 202 1.96 10.87 -3.61
CA LYS A 202 1.01 10.39 -2.61
C LYS A 202 1.63 10.29 -1.22
N LEU A 203 2.87 9.81 -1.10
CA LEU A 203 3.55 9.66 0.19
C LEU A 203 3.73 10.99 0.93
N ARG A 204 3.98 12.06 0.18
CA ARG A 204 4.20 13.39 0.72
C ARG A 204 2.89 14.17 0.85
N MET A 205 2.13 14.34 -0.24
CA MET A 205 0.92 15.17 -0.22
C MET A 205 -0.25 14.51 0.53
N LEU A 206 -0.52 13.21 0.34
CA LEU A 206 -1.60 12.51 1.04
C LEU A 206 -1.13 11.99 2.39
N ASN A 207 -0.13 11.13 2.39
CA ASN A 207 0.29 10.45 3.63
C ASN A 207 0.95 11.42 4.61
N GLY A 208 1.74 12.39 4.14
CA GLY A 208 2.37 13.41 4.97
C GLY A 208 1.38 14.34 5.65
N SER A 209 0.44 14.91 4.90
CA SER A 209 -0.65 15.71 5.47
C SER A 209 -1.55 14.90 6.41
N HIS A 210 -1.81 13.61 6.11
CA HIS A 210 -2.59 12.74 6.99
C HIS A 210 -1.87 12.50 8.34
N SER A 211 -0.54 12.34 8.32
CA SER A 211 0.26 12.26 9.55
C SER A 211 0.27 13.59 10.31
N PHE A 212 0.44 14.71 9.62
CA PHE A 212 0.36 16.05 10.21
C PHE A 212 -0.97 16.25 10.96
N LEU A 213 -2.09 15.98 10.29
CA LEU A 213 -3.43 16.07 10.85
C LEU A 213 -3.67 15.07 12.00
N ALA A 214 -3.09 13.87 11.91
CA ALA A 214 -3.27 12.86 12.94
C ALA A 214 -2.62 13.25 14.27
N TYR A 215 -1.37 13.73 14.26
CA TYR A 215 -0.68 14.10 15.49
C TYR A 215 -1.27 15.35 16.12
N LEU A 216 -1.37 16.43 15.33
CA LEU A 216 -1.87 17.71 15.82
C LEU A 216 -3.35 17.63 16.15
N GLY A 217 -4.14 16.94 15.31
CA GLY A 217 -5.58 16.79 15.55
C GLY A 217 -5.88 15.97 16.79
N TYR A 218 -5.14 14.88 17.02
CA TYR A 218 -5.28 14.12 18.27
C TYR A 218 -4.95 14.97 19.49
N LEU A 219 -3.86 15.72 19.46
CA LEU A 219 -3.47 16.62 20.56
C LEU A 219 -4.50 17.73 20.80
N SER A 220 -5.19 18.19 19.74
CA SER A 220 -6.31 19.14 19.82
C SER A 220 -7.66 18.50 20.16
N GLY A 221 -7.70 17.20 20.51
CA GLY A 221 -8.93 16.51 20.91
C GLY A 221 -9.83 16.02 19.77
N PHE A 222 -9.36 16.11 18.51
CA PHE A 222 -10.11 15.60 17.36
C PHE A 222 -9.96 14.09 17.22
N ALA A 223 -11.09 13.39 17.28
CA ALA A 223 -11.13 11.92 17.19
C ALA A 223 -10.89 11.41 15.76
N HIS A 224 -11.37 12.14 14.75
CA HIS A 224 -11.27 11.76 13.34
C HIS A 224 -10.69 12.86 12.47
N ILE A 225 -10.14 12.47 11.33
CA ILE A 225 -9.61 13.40 10.31
C ILE A 225 -10.70 14.34 9.77
N SER A 226 -11.93 13.85 9.63
CA SER A 226 -13.07 14.69 9.26
C SER A 226 -13.32 15.81 10.25
N ASP A 227 -13.04 15.58 11.54
CA ASP A 227 -13.23 16.57 12.60
C ASP A 227 -12.17 17.67 12.46
N CYS A 228 -10.91 17.31 12.16
CA CYS A 228 -9.87 18.29 11.82
C CYS A 228 -10.26 19.14 10.59
N MET A 229 -10.97 18.57 9.61
CA MET A 229 -11.38 19.31 8.40
C MET A 229 -12.54 20.28 8.62
N GLN A 230 -13.27 20.18 9.74
CA GLN A 230 -14.26 21.17 10.15
C GLN A 230 -13.60 22.42 10.74
N ASP A 231 -12.38 22.31 11.26
CA ASP A 231 -11.58 23.43 11.73
C ASP A 231 -10.88 24.15 10.57
N ARG A 232 -11.07 25.47 10.49
CA ARG A 232 -10.53 26.30 9.40
C ARG A 232 -9.00 26.33 9.41
N ALA A 233 -8.37 26.37 10.58
CA ALA A 233 -6.92 26.45 10.71
C ALA A 233 -6.27 25.13 10.27
N PHE A 234 -6.82 23.98 10.70
CA PHE A 234 -6.34 22.67 10.28
C PHE A 234 -6.51 22.44 8.78
N ARG A 235 -7.67 22.79 8.22
CA ARG A 235 -7.93 22.69 6.77
C ARG A 235 -6.97 23.56 5.96
N HIS A 236 -6.73 24.80 6.41
CA HIS A 236 -5.79 25.69 5.76
C HIS A 236 -4.36 25.16 5.85
N ALA A 237 -3.88 24.83 7.06
CA ALA A 237 -2.53 24.30 7.29
C ALA A 237 -2.26 23.02 6.48
N ALA A 238 -3.23 22.08 6.41
CA ALA A 238 -3.06 20.88 5.59
C ALA A 238 -2.91 21.19 4.10
N ARG A 239 -3.70 22.14 3.57
CA ARG A 239 -3.60 22.54 2.16
C ARG A 239 -2.30 23.30 1.87
N THR A 240 -1.88 24.19 2.75
CA THR A 240 -0.60 24.91 2.68
C THR A 240 0.56 23.92 2.73
N LEU A 241 0.57 22.98 3.68
CA LEU A 241 1.57 21.91 3.73
C LEU A 241 1.63 21.12 2.41
N MET A 242 0.48 20.78 1.82
CA MET A 242 0.45 20.04 0.56
C MET A 242 1.08 20.81 -0.60
N LEU A 243 0.78 22.10 -0.75
CA LEU A 243 1.15 22.88 -1.95
C LEU A 243 2.46 23.65 -1.81
N ASP A 244 2.75 24.16 -0.62
CA ASP A 244 3.86 25.09 -0.42
C ASP A 244 5.11 24.36 0.06
N GLU A 245 4.95 23.20 0.71
CA GLU A 245 6.06 22.41 1.25
C GLU A 245 6.17 21.03 0.60
N GLN A 246 5.08 20.29 0.41
CA GLN A 246 5.19 18.94 -0.17
C GLN A 246 5.35 18.98 -1.69
N ALA A 247 4.49 19.70 -2.41
CA ALA A 247 4.50 19.74 -3.87
C ALA A 247 5.84 20.20 -4.49
N PRO A 248 6.55 21.23 -3.98
CA PRO A 248 7.82 21.66 -4.56
C PRO A 248 8.93 20.62 -4.46
N THR A 249 8.78 19.63 -3.59
CA THR A 249 9.77 18.55 -3.42
C THR A 249 9.61 17.41 -4.43
N LEU A 250 8.52 17.41 -5.21
CA LEU A 250 8.16 16.32 -6.12
C LEU A 250 8.81 16.47 -7.51
N GLN A 251 9.03 15.34 -8.17
CA GLN A 251 9.53 15.26 -9.56
C GLN A 251 8.45 14.86 -10.57
N ILE A 252 7.21 14.69 -10.12
CA ILE A 252 6.08 14.30 -10.96
C ILE A 252 5.81 15.38 -12.02
N LYS A 253 5.52 14.93 -13.25
CA LYS A 253 5.17 15.78 -14.39
C LYS A 253 3.73 15.51 -14.80
N ASP A 254 3.13 16.47 -15.52
CA ASP A 254 1.81 16.32 -16.15
C ASP A 254 0.67 16.03 -15.16
N VAL A 255 0.82 16.47 -13.90
CA VAL A 255 -0.20 16.39 -12.86
C VAL A 255 -0.47 17.77 -12.31
N ASP A 256 -1.74 18.16 -12.28
CA ASP A 256 -2.19 19.35 -11.55
C ASP A 256 -2.20 19.07 -10.04
N LEU A 257 -1.13 19.49 -9.37
CA LEU A 257 -0.95 19.30 -7.93
C LEU A 257 -1.93 20.13 -7.09
N THR A 258 -2.45 21.25 -7.62
CA THR A 258 -3.48 22.04 -6.94
C THR A 258 -4.79 21.29 -6.94
N GLN A 259 -5.22 20.79 -8.10
CA GLN A 259 -6.41 19.95 -8.19
C GLN A 259 -6.26 18.67 -7.36
N TYR A 260 -5.05 18.07 -7.32
CA TYR A 260 -4.79 16.91 -6.48
C TYR A 260 -4.96 17.24 -4.99
N ALA A 261 -4.38 18.34 -4.50
CA ALA A 261 -4.55 18.77 -3.12
C ALA A 261 -6.02 19.03 -2.76
N ASP A 262 -6.78 19.68 -3.66
CA ASP A 262 -8.22 19.94 -3.43
C ASP A 262 -9.03 18.63 -3.34
N LYS A 263 -8.70 17.63 -4.18
CA LYS A 263 -9.27 16.28 -4.07
C LYS A 263 -8.91 15.61 -2.74
N LEU A 264 -7.68 15.78 -2.24
CA LEU A 264 -7.27 15.23 -0.93
C LEU A 264 -8.02 15.88 0.23
N ILE A 265 -8.17 17.20 0.21
CA ILE A 265 -8.94 17.93 1.23
C ILE A 265 -10.40 17.46 1.23
N ALA A 266 -11.02 17.32 0.04
CA ALA A 266 -12.38 16.79 -0.07
C ALA A 266 -12.50 15.36 0.49
N ARG A 267 -11.49 14.51 0.26
CA ARG A 267 -11.44 13.14 0.81
C ARG A 267 -11.31 13.12 2.32
N PHE A 268 -10.44 13.97 2.89
CA PHE A 268 -10.30 14.09 4.34
C PHE A 268 -11.56 14.61 5.02
N ALA A 269 -12.33 15.46 4.33
CA ALA A 269 -13.58 16.00 4.85
C ALA A 269 -14.77 15.02 4.80
N ASN A 270 -14.61 13.83 4.21
CA ASN A 270 -15.71 12.87 4.07
C ASN A 270 -16.14 12.29 5.44
N PRO A 271 -17.34 12.63 5.96
CA PRO A 271 -17.76 12.24 7.31
C PRO A 271 -18.15 10.75 7.42
N ALA A 272 -18.38 10.08 6.29
CA ALA A 272 -18.66 8.64 6.23
C ALA A 272 -17.40 7.82 6.52
N LEU A 273 -16.22 8.40 6.27
CA LEU A 273 -14.93 7.80 6.59
C LEU A 273 -14.54 8.16 8.02
N LYS A 274 -14.85 7.28 8.97
CA LYS A 274 -14.46 7.43 10.39
C LYS A 274 -12.98 7.11 10.61
N HIS A 275 -12.09 7.81 9.91
CA HIS A 275 -10.65 7.67 10.05
C HIS A 275 -10.17 8.26 11.36
N LYS A 276 -9.88 7.41 12.34
CA LYS A 276 -9.42 7.86 13.66
C LYS A 276 -8.01 8.43 13.59
N THR A 277 -7.81 9.63 14.15
CA THR A 277 -6.49 10.29 14.26
C THR A 277 -5.47 9.36 14.94
N TRP A 278 -5.87 8.72 16.05
CA TRP A 278 -5.05 7.74 16.76
C TRP A 278 -4.56 6.58 15.87
N GLN A 279 -5.42 5.99 15.05
CA GLN A 279 -5.04 4.87 14.16
C GLN A 279 -4.00 5.30 13.12
N ILE A 280 -4.08 6.54 12.65
CA ILE A 280 -3.15 7.09 11.67
C ILE A 280 -1.82 7.46 12.33
N ALA A 281 -1.85 7.91 13.60
CA ALA A 281 -0.68 8.28 14.40
C ALA A 281 0.20 7.09 14.82
N MET A 282 -0.33 5.86 14.81
CA MET A 282 0.45 4.63 15.10
C MET A 282 1.68 4.51 14.19
N ASP A 283 2.75 3.84 14.65
CA ASP A 283 3.95 3.55 13.84
C ASP A 283 4.62 4.78 13.20
N GLY A 284 4.54 5.95 13.87
CA GLY A 284 5.08 7.20 13.35
C GLY A 284 6.56 7.14 12.98
N SER A 285 7.38 6.39 13.73
CA SER A 285 8.82 6.19 13.44
C SER A 285 9.07 5.56 12.06
N GLN A 286 8.18 4.69 11.60
CA GLN A 286 8.26 4.02 10.29
C GLN A 286 7.65 4.86 9.16
N LYS A 287 6.92 5.92 9.50
CA LYS A 287 6.16 6.77 8.56
C LYS A 287 6.86 8.09 8.28
N LEU A 288 7.48 8.71 9.29
CA LEU A 288 8.11 10.02 9.18
C LEU A 288 9.20 10.12 8.10
N PRO A 289 10.11 9.14 7.91
CA PRO A 289 11.21 9.27 6.95
C PRO A 289 10.76 9.66 5.54
N GLN A 290 9.75 8.97 5.02
CA GLN A 290 9.24 9.12 3.66
C GLN A 290 8.10 10.13 3.53
N ARG A 291 7.45 10.51 4.64
CA ARG A 291 6.30 11.43 4.64
C ARG A 291 6.68 12.88 4.91
N MET A 292 7.74 13.12 5.69
CA MET A 292 8.14 14.46 6.12
C MET A 292 9.66 14.66 6.00
N LEU A 293 10.48 13.76 6.57
CA LEU A 293 11.92 14.00 6.66
C LEU A 293 12.61 14.04 5.30
N ALA A 294 12.13 13.29 4.30
CA ALA A 294 12.64 13.37 2.94
C ALA A 294 12.41 14.76 2.32
N GLY A 295 11.22 15.34 2.50
CA GLY A 295 10.90 16.71 2.06
C GLY A 295 11.75 17.75 2.79
N ILE A 296 11.90 17.63 4.11
CA ILE A 296 12.74 18.54 4.92
C ILE A 296 14.18 18.58 4.40
N ARG A 297 14.78 17.42 4.07
CA ARG A 297 16.15 17.38 3.51
C ARG A 297 16.26 18.14 2.18
N ILE A 298 15.23 18.07 1.34
CA ILE A 298 15.17 18.80 0.08
C ILE A 298 15.08 20.31 0.34
N HIS A 299 14.22 20.73 1.26
CA HIS A 299 14.12 22.15 1.63
C HIS A 299 15.39 22.70 2.25
N GLN A 300 16.07 21.93 3.12
CA GLN A 300 17.36 22.29 3.69
C GLN A 300 18.42 22.50 2.60
N GLY A 301 18.50 21.59 1.62
CA GLY A 301 19.44 21.73 0.50
C GLY A 301 19.10 22.87 -0.47
N ARG A 302 17.87 23.38 -0.44
CA ARG A 302 17.39 24.50 -1.28
C ARG A 302 17.25 25.82 -0.52
N GLU A 303 17.48 25.82 0.79
CA GLU A 303 17.29 26.99 1.68
C GLU A 303 15.88 27.62 1.54
N THR A 304 14.85 26.77 1.50
CA THR A 304 13.43 27.20 1.38
C THR A 304 12.67 26.96 2.69
N ASP A 305 11.48 27.55 2.86
CA ASP A 305 10.65 27.34 4.05
C ASP A 305 10.07 25.91 4.14
N TRP A 306 9.94 25.40 5.36
CA TRP A 306 9.40 24.07 5.69
C TRP A 306 8.76 24.06 7.09
N SER A 307 8.13 25.17 7.47
CA SER A 307 7.65 25.42 8.82
C SER A 307 6.54 24.43 9.26
N LEU A 308 5.64 24.02 8.37
CA LEU A 308 4.58 23.06 8.67
C LEU A 308 5.10 21.62 8.73
N LEU A 309 6.11 21.27 7.94
CA LEU A 309 6.85 20.01 8.07
C LEU A 309 7.54 19.95 9.44
N ALA A 310 8.18 21.03 9.88
CA ALA A 310 8.77 21.14 11.22
C ALA A 310 7.70 20.95 12.30
N LEU A 311 6.57 21.65 12.18
CA LEU A 311 5.44 21.53 13.09
C LEU A 311 4.86 20.11 13.11
N GLY A 312 4.79 19.43 11.97
CA GLY A 312 4.35 18.03 11.89
C GLY A 312 5.27 17.08 12.66
N VAL A 313 6.59 17.29 12.57
CA VAL A 313 7.59 16.53 13.35
C VAL A 313 7.48 16.86 14.84
N ALA A 314 7.33 18.14 15.19
CA ALA A 314 7.12 18.57 16.58
C ALA A 314 5.83 17.97 17.17
N GLY A 315 4.75 17.93 16.40
CA GLY A 315 3.49 17.29 16.76
C GLY A 315 3.67 15.79 17.03
N TRP A 316 4.45 15.08 16.20
CA TRP A 316 4.80 13.70 16.49
C TRP A 316 5.61 13.55 17.78
N MET A 317 6.65 14.38 17.98
CA MET A 317 7.47 14.36 19.20
C MET A 317 6.61 14.59 20.46
N ARG A 318 5.69 15.56 20.39
CA ARG A 318 4.74 15.88 21.45
C ARG A 318 3.75 14.74 21.70
N TYR A 319 3.24 14.09 20.65
CA TYR A 319 2.33 12.95 20.75
C TYR A 319 3.00 11.74 21.42
N VAL A 320 4.25 11.44 21.05
CA VAL A 320 4.96 10.26 21.57
C VAL A 320 5.51 10.42 22.98
N SER A 321 5.39 11.60 23.59
CA SER A 321 5.69 11.81 25.03
C SER A 321 4.70 11.08 25.94
N GLY A 322 3.53 10.67 25.42
CA GLY A 322 2.59 9.80 26.11
C GLY A 322 1.56 10.50 26.99
N VAL A 323 1.47 11.83 26.95
CA VAL A 323 0.49 12.61 27.73
C VAL A 323 -0.13 13.68 26.81
N ASP A 324 -1.43 13.89 26.79
CA ASP A 324 -2.08 14.94 25.98
C ASP A 324 -2.03 16.32 26.66
N ASP A 325 -2.62 17.35 26.05
CA ASP A 325 -2.62 18.72 26.60
C ASP A 325 -3.61 18.88 27.78
N ALA A 326 -4.49 17.91 28.01
CA ALA A 326 -5.38 17.83 29.16
C ALA A 326 -4.79 16.98 30.31
N GLY A 327 -3.57 16.45 30.15
CA GLY A 327 -2.90 15.63 31.16
C GLY A 327 -3.28 14.16 31.14
N ASN A 328 -4.05 13.68 30.16
CA ASN A 328 -4.42 12.27 30.05
C ASN A 328 -3.31 11.46 29.36
N ALA A 329 -3.21 10.18 29.70
CA ALA A 329 -2.25 9.28 29.05
C ALA A 329 -2.65 8.98 27.59
N ILE A 330 -1.66 9.00 26.69
CA ILE A 330 -1.78 8.61 25.28
C ILE A 330 -1.25 7.19 25.13
N ASP A 331 -2.06 6.27 24.58
CA ASP A 331 -1.59 4.95 24.18
C ASP A 331 -0.76 5.05 22.89
N VAL A 332 0.56 5.19 23.05
CA VAL A 332 1.50 5.32 21.93
C VAL A 332 1.81 3.93 21.37
N SER A 333 1.04 3.51 20.38
CA SER A 333 1.32 2.27 19.66
C SER A 333 2.56 2.41 18.76
N ARG A 334 3.60 1.62 19.08
CA ARG A 334 4.83 1.49 18.29
C ARG A 334 5.01 0.02 17.91
N SER A 335 5.15 -0.28 16.63
CA SER A 335 5.71 -1.55 16.19
C SER A 335 7.15 -1.65 16.67
N ALA A 336 7.39 -2.45 17.72
CA ALA A 336 8.71 -2.93 18.11
C ALA A 336 9.37 -3.70 16.95
#